data_AF-A0A7V9EGB0-F1
#
_entry.id   AF-A0A7V9EGB0-F1
#
_cell.length_a   1.000
_cell.length_b   1.000
_cell.length_c   1.000
_cell.angle_alpha   90.00
_cell.angle_beta   90.00
_cell.angle_gamma   90.00
#
_symmetry.space_group_name_H-M   'P 1'
#
loop_
_entity.id
_entity.type
_entity.pdbx_description
1 polymer ?
#
loop_
_entity_poly.entity_id
_entity_poly.type
_entity_poly.pdbx_seq_one_letter_code
_entity_poly.pdbx_strand_id
1 'polypeptide(L)'
;MAERLRLWLERGDRGYHLRDAATGRPVRWEDPRIRVVPAAGVSYRPEALADPSFDPGRRLALLHEPDNPHDPDAVAIYNDERTLQLGYVPAAVAPELTGDEQAVSLWRVEGGLRVLIAPADAWIGTPR
;
A
#
# COMPACT_ATOMS: atom_id res chain seq x y z
N MET A 1 5.39 -21.09 -14.50
CA MET A 1 5.62 -19.64 -14.30
C MET A 1 4.26 -19.00 -14.20
N ALA A 2 3.92 -18.43 -13.04
CA ALA A 2 2.73 -17.59 -12.94
C ALA A 2 2.95 -16.33 -13.77
N GLU A 3 1.94 -15.87 -14.50
CA GLU A 3 2.02 -14.63 -15.25
C GLU A 3 2.17 -13.46 -14.26
N ARG A 4 3.18 -12.61 -14.49
CA ARG A 4 3.47 -11.44 -13.66
C ARG A 4 2.20 -10.60 -13.51
N LEU A 5 1.79 -10.28 -12.28
CA LEU A 5 0.63 -9.42 -12.04
C LEU A 5 0.89 -8.03 -12.63
N ARG A 6 -0.03 -7.52 -13.46
CA ARG A 6 0.08 -6.20 -14.08
C ARG A 6 -1.15 -5.37 -13.75
N LEU A 7 -0.95 -4.26 -13.04
CA LEU A 7 -2.01 -3.39 -12.56
C LEU A 7 -1.88 -2.00 -13.17
N TRP A 8 -3.00 -1.50 -13.70
CA TRP A 8 -3.21 -0.09 -13.96
C TRP A 8 -3.90 0.55 -12.76
N LEU A 9 -3.33 1.66 -12.29
CA LEU A 9 -3.96 2.59 -11.36
C LEU A 9 -4.82 3.58 -12.17
N GLU A 10 -6.10 3.30 -12.32
CA GLU A 10 -7.05 4.18 -13.01
C GLU A 10 -7.54 5.27 -12.06
N ARG A 11 -7.39 6.54 -12.45
CA ARG A 11 -7.81 7.67 -11.62
C ARG A 11 -9.34 7.70 -11.52
N GLY A 12 -9.86 7.73 -10.30
CA GLY A 12 -11.26 8.00 -9.97
C GLY A 12 -11.38 9.27 -9.14
N ASP A 13 -12.61 9.57 -8.70
CA ASP A 13 -12.94 10.84 -8.02
C ASP A 13 -12.17 11.07 -6.71
N ARG A 14 -11.79 10.00 -6.01
CA ARG A 14 -11.15 10.05 -4.68
C ARG A 14 -9.76 9.42 -4.62
N GLY A 15 -9.23 8.93 -5.74
CA GLY A 15 -7.93 8.23 -5.78
C GLY A 15 -7.82 7.29 -6.97
N TYR A 16 -7.37 6.06 -6.75
CA TYR A 16 -7.16 5.07 -7.82
C TYR A 16 -7.98 3.79 -7.65
N HIS A 17 -8.53 3.32 -8.76
CA HIS A 17 -9.07 1.97 -8.92
C HIS A 17 -8.04 1.07 -9.62
N LEU A 18 -8.16 -0.24 -9.42
CA LEU A 18 -7.25 -1.20 -10.04
C LEU A 18 -7.89 -1.85 -11.24
N ARG A 19 -7.14 -1.91 -12.34
CA ARG A 19 -7.50 -2.69 -13.52
C ARG A 19 -6.35 -3.63 -13.88
N ASP A 20 -6.68 -4.87 -14.17
CA ASP A 20 -5.71 -5.84 -14.66
C ASP A 20 -5.31 -5.45 -16.09
N ALA A 21 -4.02 -5.20 -16.31
CA ALA A 21 -3.53 -4.69 -17.58
C ALA A 21 -3.52 -5.74 -18.69
N ALA A 22 -3.55 -7.04 -18.35
CA ALA A 22 -3.58 -8.11 -19.33
C ALA A 22 -5.00 -8.34 -19.84
N THR A 23 -5.98 -8.27 -18.95
CA THR A 23 -7.39 -8.58 -19.27
C THR A 23 -8.28 -7.36 -19.46
N GLY A 24 -7.82 -6.19 -19.01
CA GLY A 24 -8.61 -4.97 -18.95
C GLY A 24 -9.76 -5.03 -17.93
N ARG A 25 -9.83 -6.05 -17.06
CA ARG A 25 -10.93 -6.19 -16.09
C ARG A 25 -10.62 -5.46 -14.79
N PRO A 26 -11.64 -4.89 -14.10
CA PRO A 26 -11.45 -4.34 -12.77
C PRO A 26 -10.92 -5.40 -11.80
N VAL A 27 -9.93 -5.04 -11.00
CA VAL A 27 -9.42 -5.86 -9.89
C VAL A 27 -10.12 -5.40 -8.62
N ARG A 28 -10.76 -6.35 -7.92
CA ARG A 28 -11.46 -6.08 -6.66
C ARG A 28 -10.47 -5.99 -5.51
N TRP A 29 -10.88 -5.35 -4.42
CA TRP A 29 -10.03 -5.19 -3.24
C TRP A 29 -9.75 -6.50 -2.52
N GLU A 30 -10.63 -7.48 -2.70
CA GLU A 30 -10.53 -8.84 -2.17
C GLU A 30 -9.81 -9.80 -3.12
N ASP A 31 -9.20 -9.31 -4.21
CA ASP A 31 -8.41 -10.16 -5.11
C ASP A 31 -7.23 -10.77 -4.35
N PRO A 32 -7.09 -12.11 -4.31
CA PRO A 32 -6.11 -12.78 -3.46
C PRO A 32 -4.65 -12.52 -3.89
N ARG A 33 -4.42 -11.92 -5.05
CA ARG A 33 -3.07 -11.58 -5.55
C ARG A 33 -2.53 -10.28 -4.95
N ILE A 34 -3.35 -9.51 -4.26
CA ILE A 34 -3.00 -8.22 -3.66
C ILE A 34 -3.59 -8.10 -2.27
N ARG A 35 -3.17 -7.07 -1.53
CA ARG A 35 -3.85 -6.65 -0.31
C ARG A 35 -4.14 -5.16 -0.39
N VAL A 36 -5.37 -4.76 -0.06
CA VAL A 36 -5.72 -3.34 0.11
C VAL A 36 -6.14 -3.11 1.55
N VAL A 37 -5.27 -2.41 2.29
CA VAL A 37 -5.37 -2.30 3.75
C VAL A 37 -5.52 -0.85 4.20
N PRO A 38 -6.21 -0.57 5.31
CA PRO A 38 -6.08 0.70 5.99
C PRO A 38 -4.71 0.76 6.69
N ALA A 39 -3.96 1.85 6.50
CA ALA A 39 -2.80 2.11 7.35
C ALA A 39 -3.26 2.24 8.81
N ALA A 40 -2.64 1.48 9.71
CA ALA A 40 -2.93 1.47 11.14
C ALA A 40 -2.11 2.53 11.86
N GLY A 41 -2.63 3.04 12.98
CA GLY A 41 -1.93 4.00 13.83
C GLY A 41 -1.77 5.41 13.25
N VAL A 42 -2.41 5.71 12.12
CA VAL A 42 -2.33 7.02 11.43
C VAL A 42 -2.82 8.17 12.31
N SER A 43 -3.78 7.92 13.19
CA SER A 43 -4.32 8.91 14.14
C SER A 43 -3.27 9.43 15.13
N TYR A 44 -2.18 8.68 15.38
CA TYR A 44 -1.07 9.13 16.21
C TYR A 44 -0.07 10.00 15.44
N ARG A 45 -0.26 10.16 14.11
CA ARG A 45 0.64 10.88 13.20
C ARG A 45 -0.16 11.74 12.19
N PRO A 46 -1.03 12.65 12.64
CA PRO A 46 -1.90 13.42 11.75
C PRO A 46 -1.13 14.32 10.77
N GLU A 47 0.04 14.84 11.18
CA GLU A 47 0.91 15.65 10.32
C GLU A 47 1.51 14.80 9.19
N ALA A 48 1.90 13.56 9.49
CA ALA A 48 2.39 12.64 8.48
C ALA A 48 1.29 12.30 7.47
N LEU A 49 0.05 12.09 7.94
CA LEU A 49 -1.07 11.89 7.03
C LEU A 49 -1.21 13.07 6.07
N ALA A 50 -1.20 14.32 6.54
CA ALA A 50 -1.40 15.49 5.68
C ALA A 50 -0.29 15.71 4.61
N ASP A 51 0.84 15.00 4.70
CA ASP A 51 1.97 15.21 3.81
C ASP A 51 1.70 14.73 2.36
N PRO A 52 2.04 15.54 1.33
CA PRO A 52 1.83 15.19 -0.09
C PRO A 52 2.58 13.94 -0.57
N SER A 53 3.62 13.50 0.14
CA SER A 53 4.32 12.24 -0.16
C SER A 53 3.43 11.00 0.04
N PHE A 54 2.27 11.15 0.70
CA PHE A 54 1.24 10.12 0.84
C PHE A 54 0.02 10.34 -0.04
N ASP A 55 0.03 11.34 -0.94
CA ASP A 55 -1.07 11.54 -1.87
C ASP A 55 -1.31 10.31 -2.74
N PRO A 56 -2.53 10.07 -3.22
CA PRO A 56 -2.84 8.92 -4.06
C PRO A 56 -1.85 8.73 -5.23
N GLY A 57 -1.41 7.50 -5.45
CA GLY A 57 -0.49 7.10 -6.51
C GLY A 57 0.99 7.20 -6.13
N ARG A 58 1.31 7.65 -4.91
CA ARG A 58 2.68 7.69 -4.41
C ARG A 58 3.14 6.30 -4.00
N ARG A 59 4.41 6.00 -4.29
CA ARG A 59 5.08 4.81 -3.76
C ARG A 59 5.32 4.99 -2.27
N LEU A 60 5.20 3.88 -1.56
CA LEU A 60 5.41 3.79 -0.12
C LEU A 60 6.48 2.74 0.15
N ALA A 61 7.25 2.94 1.20
CA ALA A 61 8.21 1.96 1.67
C ALA A 61 7.62 1.16 2.84
N LEU A 62 7.77 -0.16 2.78
CA LEU A 62 7.43 -1.08 3.85
C LEU A 62 8.72 -1.53 4.55
N LEU A 63 8.81 -1.33 5.86
CA LEU A 63 9.98 -1.72 6.66
C LEU A 63 9.53 -2.64 7.79
N HIS A 64 10.08 -3.86 7.82
CA HIS A 64 9.86 -4.79 8.91
C HIS A 64 10.66 -4.38 10.15
N GLU A 65 10.05 -4.46 11.32
CA GLU A 65 10.62 -4.08 12.62
C GLU A 65 10.64 -5.29 13.57
N PRO A 66 11.54 -6.28 13.37
CA PRO A 66 11.60 -7.50 14.18
C PRO A 66 11.91 -7.25 15.67
N ASP A 67 12.54 -6.11 15.97
CA ASP A 67 12.89 -5.68 17.32
C ASP A 67 11.78 -4.81 17.97
N ASN A 68 10.62 -4.66 17.32
CA ASN A 68 9.51 -3.89 17.87
C ASN A 68 9.00 -4.57 19.16
N PRO A 69 8.95 -3.85 20.31
CA PRO A 69 8.65 -4.47 21.60
C PRO A 69 7.19 -4.91 21.76
N HIS A 70 6.30 -4.47 20.86
CA HIS A 70 4.87 -4.79 20.92
C HIS A 70 4.49 -5.93 19.98
N ASP A 71 5.09 -5.97 18.79
CA ASP A 71 4.74 -6.91 17.73
C ASP A 71 5.97 -7.17 16.85
N PRO A 72 6.61 -8.36 16.92
CA PRO A 72 7.80 -8.67 16.13
C PRO A 72 7.51 -8.80 14.62
N ASP A 73 6.24 -8.93 14.22
CA ASP A 73 5.84 -8.96 12.81
C ASP A 73 5.50 -7.55 12.29
N ALA A 74 5.72 -6.49 13.08
CA ALA A 74 5.34 -5.13 12.72
C ALA A 74 6.00 -4.68 11.41
N VAL A 75 5.19 -4.19 10.48
CA VAL A 75 5.67 -3.58 9.23
C VAL A 75 5.25 -2.12 9.19
N ALA A 76 6.22 -1.23 9.31
CA ALA A 76 6.03 0.21 9.24
C ALA A 76 5.83 0.68 7.79
N ILE A 77 4.91 1.64 7.62
CA ILE A 77 4.62 2.29 6.34
C ILE A 77 5.27 3.67 6.35
N TYR A 78 6.19 3.89 5.44
CA TYR A 78 6.89 5.15 5.21
C TYR A 78 6.56 5.73 3.83
N ASN A 79 6.84 7.01 3.65
CA ASN A 79 6.99 7.58 2.31
C ASN A 79 8.13 6.88 1.55
N ASP A 80 8.18 7.03 0.22
CA ASP A 80 9.18 6.36 -0.63
C ASP A 80 10.63 6.61 -0.17
N GLU A 81 10.92 7.83 0.28
CA GLU A 81 12.25 8.26 0.75
C GLU A 81 12.62 7.72 2.14
N ARG A 82 11.68 7.08 2.85
CA ARG A 82 11.87 6.55 4.22
C ARG A 82 12.23 7.63 5.25
N THR A 83 11.76 8.85 5.03
CA THR A 83 12.01 10.00 5.91
C THR A 83 10.85 10.28 6.86
N LEU A 84 9.65 9.84 6.49
CA LEU A 84 8.43 10.11 7.24
C LEU A 84 7.60 8.83 7.39
N GLN A 85 7.33 8.43 8.62
CA GLN A 85 6.48 7.28 8.93
C GLN A 85 5.01 7.72 9.01
N LEU A 86 4.13 7.03 8.29
CA LEU A 86 2.70 7.26 8.34
C LEU A 86 2.01 6.42 9.42
N GLY A 87 2.45 5.18 9.58
CA GLY A 87 1.79 4.19 10.42
C GLY A 87 2.34 2.79 10.18
N TYR A 88 1.48 1.79 10.32
CA TYR A 88 1.84 0.38 10.16
C TYR A 88 0.85 -0.35 9.25
N VAL A 89 1.29 -1.45 8.67
CA VAL A 89 0.39 -2.47 8.13
C VAL A 89 -0.42 -3.05 9.30
N PRO A 90 -1.73 -3.33 9.15
CA PRO A 90 -2.50 -3.97 10.21
C PRO A 90 -1.85 -5.26 10.69
N ALA A 91 -1.83 -5.51 12.00
CA ALA A 91 -1.21 -6.70 12.60
C ALA A 91 -1.79 -8.02 12.08
N ALA A 92 -3.04 -8.04 11.61
CA ALA A 92 -3.63 -9.22 10.99
C ALA A 92 -3.04 -9.55 9.60
N VAL A 93 -2.36 -8.61 8.96
CA VAL A 93 -1.81 -8.72 7.60
C VAL A 93 -0.28 -8.76 7.62
N ALA A 94 0.36 -8.08 8.56
CA ALA A 94 1.80 -7.94 8.62
C ALA A 94 2.58 -9.28 8.64
N PRO A 95 2.16 -10.31 9.40
CA PRO A 95 2.83 -11.63 9.40
C PRO A 95 2.75 -12.37 8.07
N GLU A 96 1.84 -11.97 7.18
CA GLU A 96 1.70 -12.59 5.87
C GLU A 96 2.57 -11.94 4.79
N LEU A 97 3.41 -10.95 5.15
CA LEU A 97 4.33 -10.28 4.25
C LEU A 97 5.70 -10.97 4.23
N THR A 98 6.32 -11.00 3.06
CA THR A 98 7.66 -11.57 2.83
C THR A 98 8.78 -10.54 2.89
N GLY A 99 8.43 -9.24 2.88
CA GLY A 99 9.35 -8.12 3.07
C GLY A 99 9.91 -7.50 1.79
N ASP A 100 9.51 -8.01 0.63
CA ASP A 100 9.91 -7.51 -0.69
C ASP A 100 8.74 -6.88 -1.48
N GLU A 101 7.55 -6.83 -0.89
CA GLU A 101 6.36 -6.28 -1.52
C GLU A 101 6.51 -4.82 -1.93
N GLN A 102 5.77 -4.47 -2.99
CA GLN A 102 5.56 -3.09 -3.38
C GLN A 102 4.36 -2.50 -2.64
N ALA A 103 4.43 -1.21 -2.29
CA ALA A 103 3.31 -0.49 -1.70
C ALA A 103 3.02 0.84 -2.41
N VAL A 104 1.72 1.16 -2.55
CA VAL A 104 1.24 2.40 -3.19
C VAL A 104 0.04 2.95 -2.41
N SER A 105 0.00 4.28 -2.21
CA SER A 105 -1.18 4.97 -1.68
C SER A 105 -2.32 4.95 -2.71
N LEU A 106 -3.51 4.47 -2.34
CA LEU A 106 -4.64 4.41 -3.28
C LEU A 106 -5.62 5.57 -3.12
N TRP A 107 -6.09 5.83 -1.89
CA TRP A 107 -6.93 6.99 -1.59
C TRP A 107 -6.88 7.34 -0.10
N ARG A 108 -7.14 8.62 0.17
CA ARG A 108 -7.35 9.14 1.53
C ARG A 108 -8.79 8.87 1.96
N VAL A 109 -8.96 8.52 3.22
CA VAL A 109 -10.26 8.49 3.91
C VAL A 109 -10.19 9.49 5.06
N GLU A 110 -11.33 9.81 5.67
CA GLU A 110 -11.34 10.65 6.87
C GLU A 110 -10.44 10.02 7.95
N GLY A 111 -9.36 10.72 8.31
CA GLY A 111 -8.38 10.26 9.31
C GLY A 111 -7.49 9.08 8.87
N GLY A 112 -7.42 8.71 7.59
CA GLY A 112 -6.63 7.54 7.19
C GLY A 112 -6.22 7.47 5.71
N LEU A 113 -5.46 6.42 5.39
CA LEU A 113 -4.98 6.11 4.05
C LEU A 113 -5.25 4.65 3.71
N ARG A 114 -5.74 4.38 2.50
CA ARG A 114 -5.77 3.02 1.93
C ARG A 114 -4.51 2.77 1.12
N VAL A 115 -3.87 1.65 1.38
CA VAL A 115 -2.60 1.24 0.78
C VAL A 115 -2.79 -0.04 0.00
N LEU A 116 -2.37 -0.05 -1.26
CA LEU A 116 -2.13 -1.26 -2.03
C LEU A 116 -0.81 -1.86 -1.60
N ILE A 117 -0.83 -3.15 -1.30
CA ILE A 117 0.36 -4.00 -1.19
C ILE A 117 0.27 -5.06 -2.27
N ALA A 118 1.32 -5.18 -3.08
CA ALA A 118 1.39 -6.10 -4.20
C ALA A 118 2.73 -6.85 -4.20
N PRO A 119 2.81 -8.03 -4.84
CA PRO A 119 4.05 -8.78 -4.96
C PRO A 119 5.22 -7.94 -5.50
N ALA A 120 6.43 -8.27 -5.08
CA ALA A 120 7.67 -7.60 -5.51
C ALA A 120 7.82 -7.54 -7.03
N ASP A 121 7.39 -8.60 -7.71
CA ASP A 121 7.47 -8.71 -9.16
C ASP A 121 6.27 -8.07 -9.86
N ALA A 122 5.23 -7.58 -9.18
CA ALA A 122 4.11 -6.95 -9.85
C ALA A 122 4.57 -5.75 -10.70
N TRP A 123 3.90 -5.50 -11.82
CA TRP A 123 4.05 -4.25 -12.56
C TRP A 123 2.87 -3.35 -12.20
N ILE A 124 3.16 -2.12 -11.76
CA ILE A 124 2.16 -1.12 -11.40
C ILE A 124 2.43 0.12 -12.25
N GLY A 125 1.45 0.52 -13.06
CA GLY A 125 1.52 1.70 -13.91
C GLY A 125 0.31 2.60 -13.72
N THR A 126 0.44 3.87 -14.11
CA THR A 126 -0.68 4.79 -14.30
C THR A 126 -0.96 4.91 -15.80
N PRO A 127 -2.21 4.77 -16.27
CA PRO A 127 -2.55 5.00 -17.67
C PRO A 127 -2.09 6.40 -18.09
N ARG A 128 -1.51 6.52 -19.30
CA ARG A 128 -1.09 7.81 -19.87
C ARG A 128 -2.28 8.64 -20.30
#